data_AF-A0A7Y0X6R3-F1
#
_entry.id   AF-A0A7Y0X6R3-F1
#
_cell.length_a   1.000
_cell.length_b   1.000
_cell.length_c   1.000
_cell.angle_alpha   90.00
_cell.angle_beta   90.00
_cell.angle_gamma   90.00
#
_symmetry.space_group_name_H-M   'P 1'
#
loop_
_entity.id
_entity.type
_entity.pdbx_description
1 polymer ?
#
loop_
_entity_poly.entity_id
_entity_poly.type
_entity_poly.pdbx_seq_one_letter_code
_entity_poly.pdbx_strand_id
1 'polypeptide(L)' 'AFDEGWLTDGRGKKVYLSDAIVIMTSNLGSENFKKFEKPLGFGNKSLGDMMQIKNEVLKAAEQRFSPEFRNRIDEIV' A
#
# COMPACT_ATOMS: atom_id res chain seq x y z
N ALA A 1 17.56 3.84 -4.51
CA ALA A 1 17.05 4.88 -3.59
C ALA A 1 16.53 4.27 -2.27
N PHE A 2 15.40 3.54 -2.25
CA PHE A 2 14.89 2.98 -0.98
C PHE A 2 15.89 2.05 -0.27
N ASP A 3 16.52 1.13 -1.01
CA ASP A 3 17.51 0.20 -0.41
C ASP A 3 18.86 0.86 -0.12
N GLU A 4 19.12 2.04 -0.69
CA GLU A 4 20.40 2.71 -0.53
C GLU A 4 20.48 3.48 0.79
N GLY A 5 19.35 3.66 1.49
CA GLY A 5 19.29 4.38 2.76
C GLY A 5 19.56 5.89 2.64
N TRP A 6 19.60 6.42 1.42
CA TRP A 6 19.72 7.86 1.15
C TRP A 6 19.15 8.22 -0.23
N LEU A 7 18.80 9.49 -0.39
CA LEU A 7 18.35 10.09 -1.64
C LEU A 7 18.93 11.49 -1.80
N THR A 8 19.08 11.95 -3.04
CA THR A 8 19.44 13.34 -3.32
C THR A 8 18.19 14.13 -3.62
N ASP A 9 17.96 15.24 -2.93
CA ASP A 9 16.84 16.12 -3.20
C ASP A 9 17.02 16.93 -4.50
N GLY A 10 15.99 17.67 -4.92
CA GLY A 10 16.04 18.49 -6.14
C GLY A 10 17.05 19.66 -6.10
N ARG A 11 17.68 19.91 -4.96
CA ARG A 11 18.73 20.94 -4.77
C ARG A 11 20.12 20.32 -4.68
N GLY A 12 20.27 19.02 -4.90
CA GLY A 12 21.54 18.31 -4.83
C GLY A 12 21.98 17.92 -3.42
N LYS A 13 21.13 18.11 -2.40
CA LYS A 13 21.46 17.70 -1.03
C LYS A 13 21.19 16.22 -0.83
N LYS A 14 22.19 15.51 -0.28
CA LYS A 14 22.05 14.13 0.15
C LYS A 14 21.31 14.05 1.48
N VAL A 15 20.22 13.29 1.51
CA VAL A 15 19.36 13.04 2.67
C VAL A 15 19.46 11.55 3.00
N TYR A 16 19.82 11.23 4.24
CA TYR A 16 19.90 9.86 4.73
C TYR A 16 18.59 9.49 5.43
N LEU A 17 18.11 8.27 5.19
CA LEU A 17 16.86 7.71 5.71
C LEU A 17 17.10 6.50 6.64
N SER A 18 18.36 6.23 7.03
CA SER A 18 18.73 5.09 7.87
C SER A 18 17.99 5.01 9.21
N ASP A 19 17.59 6.17 9.76
CA ASP A 19 16.86 6.29 11.03
C ASP A 19 15.41 6.76 10.84
N ALA A 20 14.84 6.57 9.64
CA ALA A 20 13.50 7.02 9.30
C ALA A 20 12.60 5.86 8.87
N ILE A 21 11.35 5.87 9.36
CA ILE A 21 10.29 4.99 8.84
C ILE A 21 9.61 5.71 7.68
N VAL A 22 9.66 5.10 6.49
CA VAL A 22 8.96 5.63 5.32
C VAL A 22 7.58 4.99 5.21
N ILE A 23 6.55 5.79 5.43
CA ILE A 23 5.15 5.39 5.27
C ILE A 23 4.65 5.90 3.93
N MET A 24 4.17 4.99 3.08
CA MET A 24 3.56 5.33 1.80
C MET A 24 2.08 5.00 1.84
N THR A 25 1.25 5.91 1.36
CA THR A 25 -0.21 5.74 1.29
C THR A 25 -0.66 5.75 -0.16
N SER A 26 -1.59 4.86 -0.52
CA SER A 26 -2.17 4.80 -1.85
C SER A 26 -3.68 4.66 -1.76
N ASN A 27 -4.41 5.27 -2.70
CA ASN A 27 -5.85 5.13 -2.81
C ASN A 27 -6.27 3.83 -3.53
N LEU A 28 -5.37 2.84 -3.61
CA LEU A 28 -5.58 1.60 -4.34
C LEU A 28 -6.68 0.75 -3.69
N GLY A 29 -7.56 0.17 -4.51
CA GLY A 29 -8.69 -0.62 -4.03
C GLY A 29 -9.89 0.20 -3.54
N SER A 30 -9.80 1.54 -3.50
CA SER A 30 -10.91 2.43 -3.12
C SER A 30 -12.18 2.24 -3.96
N GLU A 31 -12.06 1.89 -5.24
CA GLU A 31 -13.20 1.60 -6.12
C GLU A 31 -13.92 0.29 -5.74
N ASN A 32 -13.18 -0.69 -5.20
CA ASN A 32 -13.77 -1.95 -4.77
C ASN A 32 -14.42 -1.83 -3.39
N PHE A 33 -13.94 -0.93 -2.51
CA PHE A 33 -14.63 -0.64 -1.25
C PHE A 33 -16.09 -0.25 -1.45
N LYS A 34 -16.42 0.49 -2.51
CA LYS A 34 -17.82 0.85 -2.86
C LYS A 34 -18.69 -0.36 -3.20
N LYS A 35 -18.11 -1.46 -3.71
CA LYS A 35 -18.84 -2.72 -3.96
C LYS A 35 -19.13 -3.48 -2.67
N PHE A 36 -18.32 -3.29 -1.63
CA PHE A 36 -18.52 -3.84 -0.29
C PHE A 36 -19.40 -2.95 0.60
N GLU A 37 -19.59 -1.68 0.24
CA GLU A 37 -20.66 -0.81 0.75
C GLU A 37 -22.01 -1.23 0.13
N LYS A 38 -22.45 -2.48 0.38
CA LYS A 38 -23.82 -2.86 0.07
C LYS A 38 -24.78 -1.98 0.89
N PRO A 39 -25.92 -1.55 0.31
CA PRO A 39 -26.91 -0.80 1.05
C PRO A 39 -27.54 -1.72 2.09
N LEU A 40 -27.36 -1.37 3.36
CA LEU A 40 -28.19 -1.76 4.51
C LEU A 40 -28.08 -3.21 5.00
N GLY A 41 -27.41 -3.35 6.15
CA GLY A 41 -27.55 -4.48 7.06
C GLY A 41 -26.40 -4.50 8.04
N PHE A 42 -26.62 -3.98 9.26
CA PHE A 42 -25.68 -4.02 10.37
C PHE A 42 -25.31 -5.47 10.72
N GLY A 43 -24.32 -6.02 10.02
CA GLY A 43 -23.59 -7.22 10.41
C GLY A 43 -22.12 -6.82 10.49
N ASN A 44 -21.47 -7.16 11.60
CA ASN A 44 -20.01 -7.03 11.71
C ASN A 44 -19.39 -7.59 10.43
N LYS A 45 -18.54 -6.81 9.74
CA LYS A 45 -17.77 -7.33 8.60
C LYS A 45 -17.14 -8.64 9.05
N SER A 46 -17.47 -9.74 8.37
CA SER A 46 -16.91 -11.01 8.75
C SER A 46 -15.41 -10.98 8.48
N LEU A 47 -14.64 -11.82 9.17
CA LEU A 47 -13.22 -12.01 8.87
C LEU A 47 -13.01 -12.38 7.39
N GLY A 48 -13.98 -13.08 6.78
CA GLY A 48 -13.99 -13.42 5.36
C GLY A 48 -14.08 -12.20 4.44
N ASP A 49 -14.93 -11.22 4.78
CA ASP A 49 -15.07 -9.98 3.99
C ASP A 49 -13.79 -9.14 4.03
N MET A 50 -13.14 -9.05 5.19
CA MET A 50 -11.85 -8.36 5.31
C MET A 50 -10.74 -9.06 4.52
N MET A 51 -10.70 -10.40 4.54
CA MET A 51 -9.72 -11.17 3.78
C MET A 51 -9.92 -11.01 2.27
N GLN A 52 -11.17 -10.96 1.81
CA GLN A 52 -11.50 -10.70 0.41
C GLN A 52 -11.04 -9.30 -0.03
N ILE A 53 -11.34 -8.26 0.77
CA ILE A 53 -10.89 -6.88 0.51
C ILE A 53 -9.36 -6.83 0.44
N LYS A 54 -8.65 -7.46 1.40
CA LYS A 54 -7.18 -7.51 1.40
C LYS A 54 -6.64 -8.16 0.13
N ASN A 55 -7.21 -9.28 -0.30
CA ASN A 55 -6.79 -9.97 -1.53
C ASN A 55 -7.01 -9.12 -2.78
N GLU A 56 -8.10 -8.38 -2.87
CA GLU A 56 -8.34 -7.48 -4.00
C GLU A 56 -7.36 -6.29 -4.02
N VAL A 57 -7.07 -5.70 -2.85
CA VAL A 57 -6.05 -4.64 -2.73
C VAL A 57 -4.67 -5.15 -3.13
N LEU A 58 -4.29 -6.35 -2.68
CA LEU A 58 -3.00 -6.97 -3.04
C LEU A 58 -2.90 -7.24 -4.54
N LYS A 59 -3.95 -7.78 -5.17
CA LYS A 59 -3.98 -7.98 -6.63
C LYS A 59 -3.85 -6.67 -7.40
N ALA A 60 -4.55 -5.62 -6.95
CA ALA A 60 -4.42 -4.31 -7.55
C ALA A 60 -2.99 -3.76 -7.38
N ALA A 61 -2.34 -4.01 -6.24
CA ALA A 61 -0.96 -3.60 -5.97
C ALA A 61 0.03 -4.31 -6.88
N GLU A 62 -0.14 -5.62 -7.08
CA GLU A 62 0.68 -6.42 -8.00
C GLU A 62 0.57 -5.94 -9.44
N GLN A 63 -0.63 -5.55 -9.88
CA GLN A 63 -0.84 -5.01 -11.23
C GLN A 63 -0.29 -3.59 -11.39
N ARG A 64 -0.36 -2.77 -10.35
CA ARG A 64 0.00 -1.35 -10.41
C ARG A 64 1.50 -1.12 -10.24
N PHE A 65 2.15 -1.90 -9.38
CA PHE A 65 3.55 -1.71 -9.00
C PHE A 65 4.44 -2.80 -9.57
N SER A 66 5.60 -2.39 -10.08
CA SER A 66 6.57 -3.33 -10.64
C SER A 66 7.10 -4.27 -9.55
N PRO A 67 7.55 -5.49 -9.91
CA PRO A 67 8.16 -6.42 -8.96
C PRO A 67 9.33 -5.78 -8.21
N GLU A 68 10.15 -4.95 -8.87
CA GLU A 68 11.29 -4.28 -8.26
C GLU A 68 10.89 -3.28 -7.19
N PHE A 69 9.75 -2.61 -7.32
CA PHE A 69 9.24 -1.70 -6.29
C PHE A 69 8.67 -2.47 -5.10
N ARG A 70 7.89 -3.52 -5.37
CA ARG A 70 7.31 -4.37 -4.31
C ARG A 70 8.39 -5.06 -3.48
N ASN A 71 9.48 -5.48 -4.11
CA ASN A 71 10.62 -6.09 -3.43
C ASN A 71 11.37 -5.13 -2.49
N ARG A 72 11.05 -3.82 -2.50
CA ARG A 72 11.64 -2.79 -1.63
C ARG A 72 10.70 -2.34 -0.51
N ILE A 73 9.54 -2.98 -0.38
CA ILE A 73 8.56 -2.74 0.68
C ILE A 73 8.55 -3.96 1.60
N ASP A 74 8.76 -3.73 2.88
CA ASP A 74 8.83 -4.80 3.89
C ASP A 74 7.43 -5.34 4.25
N GLU A 75 6.47 -4.43 4.46
CA GLU A 75 5.09 -4.78 4.83
C GLU A 75 4.06 -3.92 4.11
N ILE A 76 2.96 -4.54 3.68
CA ILE A 76 1.74 -3.86 3.22
C ILE A 76 0.67 -4.06 4.29
N VAL A 77 0.32 -2.95 4.96
CA VAL A 77 -0.67 -2.89 6.04
C VAL A 77 -2.08 -2.74 5.49
#